data_AF-A0A396HRG8-F1
#
_entry.id   AF-A0A396HRG8-F1
#
_cell.length_a   1.000
_cell.length_b   1.000
_cell.length_c   1.000
_cell.angle_alpha   90.00
_cell.angle_beta   90.00
_cell.angle_gamma   90.00
#
_symmetry.space_group_name_H-M   'P 1'
#
loop_
_entity.id
_entity.type
_entity.pdbx_description
1 polymer ?
#
loop_
_entity_poly.entity_id
_entity_poly.type
_entity_poly.pdbx_seq_one_letter_code
_entity_poly.pdbx_strand_id
1 'polypeptide(L)'
;MMMMRRSINCFCRFVDTCMLSPCARNQPIKIFGLKCRPRIYDVNLQKSLHAWVEAAKQRYVEEFNLIAHYTRLNPIIFTSQTLFVLKLEWLHVENYNFYVDLPSLKILGLKYVCCENQNDFIKLLNACPILQDLHIFYPRYSRLLKYDAHF
;
A
#
# COMPACT_ATOMS: atom_id res chain seq x y z
N MET A 1 -17.38 -21.52 -0.43
CA MET A 1 -17.00 -20.17 -0.94
C MET A 1 -17.78 -19.02 -0.28
N MET A 2 -19.09 -19.16 0.04
CA MET A 2 -19.90 -18.09 0.66
C MET A 2 -19.47 -17.66 2.08
N MET A 3 -19.10 -18.59 2.98
CA MET A 3 -18.67 -18.24 4.34
C MET A 3 -17.41 -17.36 4.37
N MET A 4 -16.46 -17.61 3.46
CA MET A 4 -15.22 -16.82 3.35
C MET A 4 -15.50 -15.40 2.85
N ARG A 5 -16.43 -15.23 1.90
CA ARG A 5 -16.92 -13.91 1.46
C ARG A 5 -17.64 -13.15 2.59
N ARG A 6 -18.38 -13.83 3.47
CA ARG A 6 -18.99 -13.18 4.63
C ARG A 6 -17.94 -12.68 5.62
N SER A 7 -16.92 -13.50 5.92
CA SER A 7 -15.85 -13.12 6.85
C SER A 7 -15.04 -11.92 6.36
N ILE A 8 -14.70 -11.85 5.07
CA ILE A 8 -13.94 -10.71 4.52
C ILE A 8 -14.77 -9.43 4.52
N ASN A 9 -16.07 -9.53 4.24
CA ASN A 9 -16.98 -8.38 4.29
C ASN A 9 -17.16 -7.84 5.71
N CYS A 10 -17.26 -8.71 6.72
CA CYS A 10 -17.31 -8.28 8.11
C CYS A 10 -16.00 -7.60 8.55
N PHE A 11 -14.86 -8.14 8.12
CA PHE A 11 -13.56 -7.52 8.36
C PHE A 11 -13.46 -6.14 7.69
N CYS A 12 -13.83 -6.02 6.41
CA CYS A 12 -13.81 -4.74 5.73
C CYS A 12 -14.70 -3.71 6.43
N ARG A 13 -15.93 -4.08 6.82
CA ARG A 13 -16.85 -3.21 7.56
C ARG A 13 -16.28 -2.74 8.89
N PHE A 14 -15.58 -3.62 9.62
CA PHE A 14 -14.90 -3.26 10.86
C PHE A 14 -13.83 -2.20 10.60
N VAL A 15 -12.95 -2.43 9.62
CA VAL A 15 -11.89 -1.47 9.29
C VAL A 15 -12.48 -0.16 8.74
N ASP A 16 -13.51 -0.21 7.90
CA ASP A 16 -14.23 0.97 7.41
C ASP A 16 -14.75 1.82 8.58
N THR A 17 -15.30 1.18 9.62
CA THR A 17 -15.79 1.87 10.81
C THR A 17 -14.65 2.59 11.56
N CYS A 18 -13.48 1.98 11.67
CA CYS A 18 -12.32 2.57 12.34
C CYS A 18 -11.63 3.67 11.51
N MET A 19 -11.58 3.49 10.19
CA MET A 19 -10.79 4.33 9.28
C MET A 19 -11.60 5.49 8.69
N LEU A 20 -12.87 5.23 8.34
CA LEU A 20 -13.68 6.11 7.49
C LEU A 20 -14.84 6.80 8.24
N SER A 21 -15.09 6.43 9.50
CA SER A 21 -16.14 7.06 10.31
C SER A 21 -15.90 8.58 10.44
N PRO A 22 -16.95 9.42 10.37
CA PRO A 22 -16.83 10.86 10.56
C PRO A 22 -16.14 11.25 11.87
N CYS A 23 -16.39 10.50 12.95
CA CYS A 23 -15.76 10.72 14.25
C CYS A 23 -14.26 10.42 14.25
N ALA A 24 -13.82 9.53 13.36
CA ALA A 24 -12.43 9.10 13.26
C ALA A 24 -11.58 10.07 12.40
N ARG A 25 -12.21 10.83 11.49
CA ARG A 25 -11.51 11.70 10.52
C ARG A 25 -10.60 12.75 11.17
N ASN A 26 -10.91 13.18 12.39
CA ASN A 26 -10.13 14.19 13.12
C ASN A 26 -9.10 13.61 14.09
N GLN A 27 -9.04 12.29 14.25
CA GLN A 27 -8.07 11.66 15.16
C GLN A 27 -6.86 11.15 14.38
N PRO A 28 -5.62 11.53 14.73
CA PRO A 28 -4.44 11.04 14.04
C PRO A 28 -4.30 9.53 14.22
N ILE A 29 -3.87 8.84 13.16
CA ILE A 29 -3.41 7.44 13.24
C ILE A 29 -1.91 7.50 13.17
N LYS A 30 -1.19 7.25 14.27
CA LYS A 30 0.27 7.17 14.20
C LYS A 30 0.73 5.89 13.49
N ILE A 31 0.13 4.76 13.85
CA ILE A 31 0.54 3.44 13.35
C ILE A 31 -0.65 2.79 12.66
N PHE A 32 -0.50 2.49 11.36
CA PHE A 32 -1.44 1.69 10.61
C PHE A 32 -0.79 0.36 10.22
N GLY A 33 -1.29 -0.73 10.79
CA GLY A 33 -0.81 -2.08 10.54
C GLY A 33 -1.93 -2.98 10.05
N LEU A 34 -1.77 -3.57 8.87
CA LEU A 34 -2.79 -4.41 8.26
C LEU A 34 -2.19 -5.66 7.60
N LYS A 35 -2.80 -6.82 7.87
CA LYS A 35 -2.47 -8.08 7.22
C LYS A 35 -3.72 -8.68 6.59
N CYS A 36 -3.79 -8.63 5.27
CA CYS A 36 -4.88 -9.17 4.46
C CYS A 36 -4.33 -10.26 3.54
N ARG A 37 -4.86 -11.48 3.65
CA ARG A 37 -4.42 -12.62 2.82
C ARG A 37 -5.61 -13.24 2.10
N PRO A 38 -6.23 -12.53 1.13
CA PRO A 38 -7.28 -13.14 0.34
C PRO A 38 -6.68 -14.30 -0.47
N ARG A 39 -7.49 -15.32 -0.76
CA ARG A 39 -7.03 -16.46 -1.57
C ARG A 39 -6.95 -16.15 -3.07
N ILE A 40 -7.70 -15.14 -3.51
CA ILE A 40 -7.81 -14.66 -4.88
C ILE A 40 -8.01 -13.15 -4.87
N TYR A 41 -7.85 -12.50 -6.02
CA TYR A 41 -8.18 -11.10 -6.18
C TYR A 41 -9.66 -10.83 -5.82
N ASP A 42 -9.89 -9.82 -4.97
CA ASP A 42 -11.23 -9.38 -4.54
C ASP A 42 -11.37 -7.86 -4.74
N VAL A 43 -12.28 -7.48 -5.63
CA VAL A 43 -12.51 -6.08 -6.02
C VAL A 43 -13.02 -5.23 -4.85
N ASN A 44 -13.79 -5.81 -3.92
CA ASN A 44 -14.31 -5.05 -2.78
C ASN A 44 -13.20 -4.79 -1.78
N LEU A 45 -12.37 -5.81 -1.49
CA LEU A 45 -11.19 -5.62 -0.65
C LEU A 45 -10.24 -4.59 -1.28
N GLN A 46 -10.03 -4.64 -2.60
CA GLN A 46 -9.20 -3.70 -3.33
C GLN A 46 -9.67 -2.25 -3.12
N LYS A 47 -10.97 -2.00 -3.31
CA LYS A 47 -11.58 -0.67 -3.09
C LYS A 47 -11.46 -0.22 -1.63
N SER A 48 -11.76 -1.10 -0.69
CA SER A 48 -11.64 -0.78 0.74
C SER A 48 -10.18 -0.47 1.11
N LEU A 49 -9.21 -1.25 0.61
CA LEU A 49 -7.79 -1.01 0.88
C LEU A 49 -7.36 0.37 0.38
N HIS A 50 -7.73 0.76 -0.84
CA HIS A 50 -7.45 2.10 -1.36
C HIS A 50 -8.01 3.17 -0.42
N ALA A 51 -9.27 3.04 0.02
CA ALA A 51 -9.88 3.98 0.96
C ALA A 51 -9.16 4.01 2.33
N TRP A 52 -8.66 2.88 2.82
CA TRP A 52 -7.91 2.81 4.07
C TRP A 52 -6.54 3.48 3.96
N VAL A 53 -5.86 3.32 2.82
CA VAL A 53 -4.56 3.97 2.55
C VAL A 53 -4.73 5.49 2.49
N GLU A 54 -5.76 5.96 1.77
CA GLU A 54 -6.16 7.37 1.71
C GLU A 54 -6.42 7.93 3.12
N ALA A 55 -7.23 7.23 3.91
CA ALA A 55 -7.56 7.63 5.26
C ALA A 55 -6.34 7.64 6.19
N ALA A 56 -5.44 6.66 6.08
CA ALA A 56 -4.21 6.62 6.86
C ALA A 56 -3.33 7.85 6.56
N LYS A 57 -3.15 8.20 5.28
CA LYS A 57 -2.42 9.40 4.88
C LYS A 57 -3.09 10.68 5.42
N GLN A 58 -4.41 10.82 5.23
CA GLN A 58 -5.16 11.98 5.71
C GLN A 58 -5.10 12.16 7.23
N ARG A 59 -4.86 11.07 7.96
CA ARG A 59 -4.76 11.04 9.43
C ARG A 59 -3.31 11.04 9.90
N TYR A 60 -2.38 11.52 9.07
CA TYR A 60 -0.99 11.79 9.40
C TYR A 60 -0.21 10.56 9.89
N VAL A 61 -0.37 9.44 9.17
CA VAL A 61 0.34 8.21 9.52
C VAL A 61 1.85 8.37 9.54
N GLU A 62 2.44 7.83 10.61
CA GLU A 62 3.86 7.85 10.94
C GLU A 62 4.51 6.48 10.62
N GLU A 63 3.82 5.38 10.92
CA GLU A 63 4.23 4.02 10.56
C GLU A 63 3.13 3.31 9.78
N PHE A 64 3.45 2.87 8.56
CA PHE A 64 2.55 2.16 7.68
C PHE A 64 3.10 0.77 7.35
N ASN A 65 2.40 -0.27 7.82
CA ASN A 65 2.76 -1.67 7.65
C ASN A 65 1.63 -2.42 6.95
N LEU A 66 1.86 -2.89 5.73
CA LEU A 66 0.85 -3.58 4.93
C LEU A 66 1.37 -4.90 4.37
N ILE A 67 0.68 -5.99 4.71
CA ILE A 67 0.84 -7.30 4.07
C ILE A 67 -0.46 -7.61 3.33
N ALA A 68 -0.44 -7.61 2.00
CA ALA A 68 -1.65 -7.78 1.20
C ALA A 68 -1.42 -8.66 -0.03
N HIS A 69 -1.87 -9.93 0.02
CA HIS A 69 -1.72 -10.85 -1.12
C HIS A 69 -2.70 -10.53 -2.24
N TYR A 70 -2.31 -10.73 -3.50
CA TYR A 70 -3.15 -10.54 -4.68
C TYR A 70 -3.86 -9.18 -4.73
N THR A 71 -3.23 -8.15 -4.17
CA THR A 71 -3.82 -6.82 -4.06
C THR A 71 -2.90 -5.78 -4.70
N ARG A 72 -3.51 -4.76 -5.29
CA ARG A 72 -2.82 -3.58 -5.81
C ARG A 72 -2.83 -2.45 -4.78
N LEU A 73 -1.78 -1.66 -4.72
CA LEU A 73 -1.67 -0.53 -3.80
C LEU A 73 -1.62 0.75 -4.63
N ASN A 74 -2.55 1.68 -4.35
CA ASN A 74 -2.49 3.01 -4.94
C ASN A 74 -1.22 3.75 -4.45
N PRO A 75 -0.62 4.62 -5.26
CA PRO A 75 0.66 5.20 -4.90
C PRO A 75 0.56 6.33 -3.86
N ILE A 76 -0.63 6.65 -3.34
CA ILE A 76 -0.82 7.87 -2.55
C ILE A 76 0.03 7.89 -1.26
N ILE A 77 0.25 6.74 -0.62
CA ILE A 77 1.05 6.67 0.61
C ILE A 77 2.50 7.10 0.39
N PHE A 78 3.01 6.98 -0.84
CA PHE A 78 4.36 7.39 -1.24
C PHE A 78 4.54 8.91 -1.36
N THR A 79 3.53 9.71 -0.98
CA THR A 79 3.58 11.18 -0.93
C THR A 79 3.34 11.71 0.48
N SER A 80 3.46 10.84 1.49
CA SER A 80 3.18 11.17 2.88
C SER A 80 4.37 11.87 3.54
N GLN A 81 4.16 13.13 3.91
CA GLN A 81 5.16 13.97 4.57
C GLN A 81 5.43 13.56 6.03
N THR A 82 4.50 12.83 6.65
CA THR A 82 4.58 12.42 8.06
C THR A 82 5.11 11.01 8.25
N LEU A 83 5.33 10.28 7.16
CA LEU A 83 5.65 8.85 7.22
C LEU A 83 7.13 8.64 7.54
N PHE A 84 7.42 8.00 8.67
CA PHE A 84 8.76 7.63 9.12
C PHE A 84 9.11 6.17 8.78
N VAL A 85 8.11 5.29 8.80
CA VAL A 85 8.29 3.85 8.59
C VAL A 85 7.30 3.35 7.54
N LEU A 86 7.82 2.73 6.48
CA LEU A 86 7.01 2.11 5.43
C LEU A 86 7.44 0.65 5.27
N LYS A 87 6.56 -0.30 5.58
CA LYS A 87 6.79 -1.73 5.36
C LYS A 87 5.69 -2.33 4.51
N LEU A 88 6.04 -2.85 3.34
CA LEU A 88 5.11 -3.44 2.38
C LEU A 88 5.49 -4.89 2.08
N GLU A 89 4.49 -5.78 2.07
CA GLU A 89 4.69 -7.20 1.76
C GLU A 89 3.61 -7.79 0.82
N TRP A 90 4.03 -8.60 -0.15
CA TRP A 90 3.17 -9.43 -1.03
C TRP A 90 2.20 -8.71 -1.98
N LEU A 91 2.44 -7.43 -2.28
CA LEU A 91 1.52 -6.60 -3.08
C LEU A 91 2.15 -6.03 -4.36
N HIS A 92 1.30 -5.51 -5.25
CA HIS A 92 1.70 -4.80 -6.47
C HIS A 92 1.40 -3.31 -6.33
N VAL A 93 2.35 -2.42 -6.61
CA VAL A 93 2.14 -0.98 -6.59
C VAL A 93 1.61 -0.52 -7.96
N GLU A 94 0.55 0.27 -7.97
CA GLU A 94 -0.03 0.84 -9.19
C GLU A 94 0.85 1.99 -9.72
N ASN A 95 1.01 2.09 -11.04
CA ASN A 95 1.91 3.04 -11.69
C ASN A 95 1.22 4.29 -12.27
N TYR A 96 -0.07 4.48 -12.01
CA TYR A 96 -0.75 5.70 -12.47
C TYR A 96 -0.12 6.92 -11.78
N ASN A 97 0.72 7.66 -12.52
CA ASN A 97 1.49 8.81 -12.02
C ASN A 97 2.31 8.48 -10.76
N PHE A 98 3.23 7.51 -10.86
CA PHE A 98 4.12 7.14 -9.75
C PHE A 98 5.08 8.29 -9.38
N TYR A 99 4.53 9.25 -8.62
CA TYR A 99 5.21 10.35 -7.97
C TYR A 99 5.47 9.96 -6.51
N VAL A 100 6.70 10.15 -6.07
CA VAL A 100 7.14 9.81 -4.72
C VAL A 100 7.76 11.05 -4.10
N ASP A 101 7.33 11.33 -2.89
CA ASP A 101 7.91 12.36 -2.02
C ASP A 101 7.74 11.91 -0.56
N LEU A 102 8.84 11.43 0.04
CA LEU A 102 8.88 10.82 1.36
C LEU A 102 10.00 11.45 2.21
N PRO A 103 9.96 12.77 2.46
CA PRO A 103 11.10 13.49 3.03
C PRO A 103 11.40 13.11 4.47
N SER A 104 10.42 12.53 5.17
CA SER A 104 10.55 12.11 6.57
C SER A 104 10.89 10.62 6.75
N LEU A 105 10.98 9.84 5.67
CA LEU A 105 11.09 8.38 5.78
C LEU A 105 12.48 7.96 6.26
N LYS A 106 12.51 7.20 7.35
CA LYS A 106 13.73 6.64 7.96
C LYS A 106 13.88 5.15 7.72
N ILE A 107 12.78 4.41 7.66
CA ILE A 107 12.79 2.94 7.51
C ILE A 107 11.94 2.55 6.31
N LEU A 108 12.56 1.89 5.33
CA LEU A 108 11.90 1.33 4.17
C LEU A 108 12.07 -0.20 4.12
N GLY A 109 10.97 -0.92 4.25
CA GLY A 109 10.90 -2.37 4.13
C GLY A 109 10.03 -2.80 2.96
N LEU A 110 10.61 -3.46 1.96
CA LEU A 110 9.91 -3.98 0.79
C LEU A 110 10.20 -5.47 0.65
N LYS A 111 9.16 -6.31 0.75
CA LYS A 111 9.32 -7.76 0.62
C LYS A 111 8.27 -8.36 -0.29
N TYR A 112 8.70 -9.01 -1.38
CA TYR A 112 7.79 -9.48 -2.45
C TYR A 112 6.89 -8.38 -3.02
N VAL A 113 7.41 -7.15 -3.10
CA VAL A 113 6.70 -6.00 -3.68
C VAL A 113 6.99 -5.95 -5.18
N CYS A 114 5.94 -5.78 -5.98
CA CYS A 114 6.05 -5.62 -7.43
C CYS A 114 5.74 -4.18 -7.85
N CYS A 115 6.61 -3.57 -8.65
CA CYS A 115 6.32 -2.32 -9.36
C CYS A 115 6.17 -2.59 -10.86
N GLU A 116 5.64 -1.65 -11.64
CA GLU A 116 5.53 -1.84 -13.10
C GLU A 116 6.83 -1.49 -13.82
N ASN A 117 7.55 -0.45 -13.37
CA ASN A 117 8.81 -0.06 -13.97
C ASN A 117 9.99 -0.40 -13.04
N GLN A 118 11.09 -0.87 -13.63
CA GLN A 118 12.35 -1.04 -12.91
C GLN A 118 12.82 0.26 -12.24
N ASN A 119 12.57 1.40 -12.89
CA ASN A 119 12.96 2.71 -12.38
C ASN A 119 12.11 3.19 -11.21
N ASP A 120 10.98 2.56 -10.91
CA ASP A 120 10.11 3.00 -9.81
C ASP A 120 10.77 2.79 -8.43
N PHE A 121 11.55 1.72 -8.26
CA PHE A 121 12.35 1.54 -7.05
C PHE A 121 13.43 2.61 -6.92
N ILE A 122 14.05 3.02 -8.02
CA ILE A 122 15.07 4.08 -8.02
C ILE A 122 14.43 5.42 -7.64
N LYS A 123 13.27 5.76 -8.24
CA LYS A 123 12.49 6.96 -7.87
C LYS A 123 12.14 6.95 -6.38
N LEU A 124 11.69 5.80 -5.86
CA LEU A 124 11.33 5.64 -4.46
C LEU A 124 12.52 5.93 -3.54
N LEU A 125 13.69 5.36 -3.85
CA LEU A 125 14.90 5.59 -3.05
C LEU A 125 15.38 7.04 -3.11
N ASN A 126 15.35 7.66 -4.29
CA ASN A 126 15.76 9.06 -4.47
C ASN A 126 14.85 10.06 -3.73
N ALA A 127 13.61 9.67 -3.41
CA ALA A 127 12.64 10.50 -2.71
C ALA A 127 12.69 10.36 -1.18
N CYS A 128 13.66 9.63 -0.63
CA CYS A 128 13.83 9.40 0.80
C CYS A 128 15.19 9.94 1.31
N PRO A 129 15.38 11.26 1.41
CA PRO A 129 16.70 11.88 1.66
C PRO A 129 17.33 11.55 3.02
N ILE A 130 16.53 11.14 4.01
CA ILE A 130 16.98 10.84 5.38
C ILE A 130 16.89 9.36 5.74
N LEU A 131 16.77 8.48 4.74
CA LEU A 131 16.62 7.03 4.93
C LEU A 131 17.80 6.46 5.74
N GLN A 132 17.49 5.74 6.81
CA GLN A 132 18.46 5.14 7.72
C GLN A 132 18.54 3.63 7.52
N ASP A 133 17.38 2.97 7.45
CA ASP A 133 17.27 1.52 7.31
C ASP A 133 16.57 1.14 6.00
N LEU A 134 17.23 0.31 5.22
CA LEU A 134 16.70 -0.23 3.96
C LEU A 134 16.68 -1.76 3.99
N HIS A 135 15.50 -2.34 3.80
CA HIS A 135 15.30 -3.78 3.72
C HIS A 135 14.55 -4.11 2.42
N ILE A 136 15.24 -4.72 1.45
CA ILE A 136 14.64 -5.13 0.19
C ILE A 136 14.80 -6.64 0.00
N PHE A 137 13.70 -7.36 -0.13
CA PHE A 137 13.68 -8.82 -0.33
C PHE A 137 12.78 -9.20 -1.51
N TYR A 138 13.36 -9.83 -2.53
CA TYR A 138 12.65 -10.28 -3.74
C TYR A 138 11.78 -9.18 -4.40
N PRO A 139 12.33 -7.98 -4.68
CA PRO A 139 11.61 -6.97 -5.44
C PRO A 139 11.37 -7.52 -6.85
N ARG A 140 10.14 -7.36 -7.35
CA ARG A 140 9.78 -7.73 -8.72
C ARG A 140 9.42 -6.49 -9.51
N TYR A 141 9.66 -6.51 -10.80
CA TYR A 141 9.02 -5.60 -11.73
C TYR A 141 8.25 -6.42 -12.75
N SER A 142 7.00 -6.04 -13.01
CA SER A 142 6.24 -6.63 -14.09
C SER A 142 6.66 -5.91 -15.37
N ARG A 143 7.49 -6.55 -16.22
CA ARG A 143 7.43 -6.21 -17.64
C ARG A 143 5.99 -6.48 -18.03
N LEU A 144 5.15 -5.44 -18.10
CA LEU A 144 4.01 -5.51 -19.00
C LEU A 144 4.64 -5.87 -20.33
N LEU A 145 4.54 -7.14 -20.66
CA LEU A 145 4.77 -7.61 -21.99
C LEU A 145 3.81 -6.77 -22.82
N LYS A 146 4.36 -5.76 -23.50
CA LYS A 146 3.86 -5.32 -24.79
C LYS A 146 4.03 -6.53 -25.73
N TYR A 147 3.31 -7.62 -25.46
CA TYR A 147 2.95 -8.55 -26.51
C TYR A 147 1.74 -7.91 -27.15
N ASP A 148 1.92 -7.64 -28.43
CA ASP A 148 1.00 -7.04 -29.35
C ASP A 148 -0.43 -7.55 -29.10
N ALA A 149 -1.32 -6.62 -28.76
CA ALA A 149 -2.75 -6.82 -28.97
C ALA A 149 -3.02 -6.73 -30.47
N HIS A 150 -2.62 -7.79 -31.19
CA HIS A 150 -3.21 -8.17 -32.47
C HIS A 150 -4.02 -9.43 -32.24
N PHE A 151 -5.28 -9.25 -31.88
CA PHE A 151 -6.41 -10.08 -32.28
C PHE A 151 -7.66 -9.20 -32.33
#